data_AF-A0A1B2HCW4-F1
#
_entry.id   AF-A0A1B2HCW4-F1
#
_cell.length_a   1.000
_cell.length_b   1.000
_cell.length_c   1.000
_cell.angle_alpha   90.00
_cell.angle_beta   90.00
_cell.angle_gamma   90.00
#
_symmetry.space_group_name_H-M   'P 1'
#
loop_
_entity.id
_entity.type
_entity.pdbx_description
1 polymer ?
#
loop_
_entity_poly.entity_id
_entity_poly.type
_entity_poly.pdbx_seq_one_letter_code
_entity_poly.pdbx_strand_id
1 'polypeptide(L)'
;MSEDIEVTALGAAMEDARLEKGMRWSQVAREVGMTPQNLLRIRKGEITVTTLAARGIERVFDWPQGRVEALESAGSPLPDPATFNPMTASVDDLARVIAAMIDSERYSDEEIAATIRDLRTRRASNGAQARGREARES
;
A
#
# COMPACT_ATOMS: atom_id res chain seq x y z
N MET A 1 31.86 7.44 1.12
CA MET A 1 30.55 7.61 1.80
C MET A 1 29.54 6.90 0.93
N SER A 2 29.30 5.61 1.21
CA SER A 2 28.23 4.87 0.56
C SER A 2 26.95 5.32 1.26
N GLU A 3 26.13 6.12 0.58
CA GLU A 3 24.73 6.23 0.97
C GLU A 3 24.16 4.82 0.80
N ASP A 4 23.82 4.18 1.91
CA ASP A 4 22.99 2.98 1.89
C ASP A 4 21.69 3.38 1.18
N ILE A 5 21.60 3.10 -0.11
CA ILE A 5 20.40 3.33 -0.89
C ILE A 5 19.35 2.42 -0.25
N GLU A 6 18.43 2.99 0.50
CA GLU A 6 17.27 2.25 1.00
C GLU A 6 16.50 1.71 -0.21
N VAL A 7 16.75 0.44 -0.51
CA VAL A 7 16.07 -0.27 -1.59
C VAL A 7 14.68 -0.59 -1.09
N THR A 8 13.67 0.00 -1.72
CA THR A 8 12.26 -0.32 -1.40
C THR A 8 11.98 -1.80 -1.65
N ALA A 9 10.98 -2.36 -0.97
CA ALA A 9 10.53 -3.73 -1.21
C ALA A 9 10.18 -3.96 -2.69
N LEU A 10 9.56 -2.96 -3.34
CA LEU A 10 9.32 -2.96 -4.78
C LEU A 10 10.63 -2.96 -5.58
N GLY A 11 11.59 -2.11 -5.24
CA GLY A 11 12.88 -2.01 -5.91
C GLY A 11 13.72 -3.29 -5.83
N ALA A 12 13.67 -4.01 -4.70
CA ALA A 12 14.31 -5.30 -4.52
C ALA A 12 13.63 -6.39 -5.37
N ALA A 13 12.30 -6.50 -5.29
CA ALA A 13 11.55 -7.46 -6.07
C ALA A 13 11.74 -7.28 -7.58
N MET A 14 11.83 -6.03 -8.05
CA MET A 14 12.10 -5.74 -9.46
C MET A 14 13.52 -6.12 -9.87
N GLU A 15 14.52 -6.03 -8.98
CA GLU A 15 15.89 -6.46 -9.26
C GLU A 15 15.95 -7.98 -9.42
N ASP A 16 15.30 -8.73 -8.53
CA ASP A 16 15.22 -10.19 -8.60
C ASP A 16 14.54 -10.65 -9.90
N ALA A 17 13.35 -10.13 -10.21
CA ALA A 17 12.63 -10.49 -11.42
C ALA A 17 13.37 -10.10 -12.71
N ARG A 18 14.11 -8.99 -12.69
CA ARG A 18 14.97 -8.61 -13.81
C ARG A 18 16.09 -9.63 -14.04
N LEU A 19 16.75 -10.08 -12.95
CA LEU A 19 17.82 -11.06 -13.01
C LEU A 19 17.31 -12.41 -13.52
N GLU A 20 16.15 -12.86 -13.03
CA GLU A 20 15.49 -14.09 -13.50
C GLU A 20 15.21 -14.07 -15.00
N LYS A 21 14.75 -12.94 -15.52
CA LYS A 21 14.48 -12.76 -16.96
C LYS A 21 15.70 -12.39 -17.81
N GLY A 22 16.87 -12.21 -17.19
CA GLY A 22 18.09 -11.80 -17.90
C GLY A 22 17.98 -10.42 -18.59
N MET A 23 17.11 -9.54 -18.11
CA MET A 23 16.86 -8.23 -18.73
C MET A 23 17.83 -7.16 -18.20
N ARG A 24 18.16 -6.15 -19.00
CA ARG A 24 18.83 -4.92 -18.52
C ARG A 24 17.79 -3.91 -18.06
N TRP A 25 18.16 -3.02 -17.13
CA TRP A 25 17.27 -1.95 -16.68
C TRP A 25 16.75 -1.05 -17.81
N SER A 26 17.58 -0.77 -18.81
CA SER A 26 17.16 -0.03 -20.01
C SER A 26 16.13 -0.78 -20.86
N GLN A 27 16.21 -2.12 -20.90
CA GLN A 27 15.21 -2.94 -21.57
C GLN A 27 13.90 -2.92 -20.79
N VAL A 28 13.93 -3.12 -19.46
CA VAL A 28 12.74 -3.03 -18.61
C VAL A 28 12.03 -1.68 -18.80
N ALA A 29 12.77 -0.56 -18.74
CA ALA A 29 12.19 0.77 -18.94
C ALA A 29 11.48 0.89 -20.30
N ARG A 30 12.12 0.39 -21.36
CA ARG A 30 11.56 0.38 -22.70
C ARG A 30 10.31 -0.49 -22.82
N GLU A 31 10.32 -1.71 -22.30
CA GLU A 31 9.18 -2.63 -22.36
C GLU A 31 7.98 -2.12 -21.54
N VAL A 32 8.24 -1.44 -20.42
CA VAL A 32 7.20 -0.79 -19.62
C VAL A 32 6.67 0.48 -20.29
N GLY A 33 7.44 1.09 -21.20
CA GLY A 33 7.09 2.34 -21.88
C GLY A 33 7.40 3.60 -21.06
N MET A 34 8.49 3.59 -20.27
CA MET A 34 8.94 4.73 -19.47
C MET A 34 10.44 5.03 -19.65
N THR A 35 10.87 6.19 -19.15
CA THR A 35 12.29 6.55 -19.18
C THR A 35 13.08 5.76 -18.13
N PRO A 36 14.38 5.46 -18.37
CA PRO A 36 15.23 4.81 -17.37
C PRO A 36 15.33 5.60 -16.06
N GLN A 37 15.25 6.93 -16.14
CA GLN A 37 15.25 7.80 -14.97
C GLN A 37 13.98 7.63 -14.13
N ASN A 38 12.79 7.56 -14.75
CA ASN A 38 11.55 7.30 -14.00
C ASN A 38 11.59 5.92 -13.34
N LEU A 39 12.10 4.90 -14.04
CA LEU A 39 12.24 3.56 -13.47
C LEU A 39 13.18 3.54 -12.27
N LEU A 40 14.29 4.28 -12.32
CA LEU A 40 15.21 4.43 -11.20
C LEU A 40 14.53 5.10 -9.99
N ARG A 41 13.78 6.18 -10.23
CA ARG A 41 13.03 6.89 -9.16
C ARG A 41 11.99 6.00 -8.51
N ILE A 42 11.27 5.18 -9.29
CA ILE A 42 10.31 4.17 -8.77
C ILE A 42 11.02 3.16 -7.86
N ARG A 43 12.15 2.59 -8.30
CA ARG A 43 12.88 1.60 -7.49
C ARG A 43 13.35 2.14 -6.14
N LYS A 44 13.71 3.41 -6.11
CA LYS A 44 14.12 4.12 -4.90
C LYS A 44 12.94 4.62 -4.05
N GLY A 45 11.70 4.45 -4.51
CA GLY A 45 10.52 5.00 -3.84
C GLY A 45 10.43 6.53 -3.88
N GLU A 46 11.19 7.19 -4.77
CA GLU A 46 11.20 8.65 -4.88
C GLU A 46 9.95 9.22 -5.56
N ILE A 47 9.19 8.37 -6.26
CA ILE A 47 7.90 8.72 -6.87
C ILE A 47 6.89 7.60 -6.69
N THR A 48 5.63 8.00 -6.48
CA THR A 48 4.48 7.09 -6.48
C THR A 48 4.32 6.44 -7.84
N VAL A 49 4.06 5.14 -7.85
CA VAL A 49 3.84 4.40 -9.09
C VAL A 49 2.43 4.69 -9.61
N THR A 50 2.31 5.21 -10.82
CA THR A 50 0.98 5.38 -11.45
C THR A 50 0.38 4.02 -11.80
N THR A 51 -0.95 3.93 -11.85
CA THR A 51 -1.63 2.68 -12.22
C THR A 51 -1.16 2.15 -13.59
N LEU A 52 -0.89 3.03 -14.56
CA LEU A 52 -0.37 2.64 -15.87
C LEU A 52 1.03 2.02 -15.77
N ALA A 53 1.92 2.65 -14.98
CA ALA A 53 3.27 2.14 -14.75
C ALA A 53 3.24 0.81 -14.01
N ALA A 54 2.40 0.68 -12.97
CA ALA A 54 2.21 -0.56 -12.21
C ALA A 54 1.78 -1.70 -13.15
N ARG A 55 0.75 -1.49 -13.98
CA ARG A 55 0.30 -2.48 -14.97
C ARG A 55 1.36 -2.83 -16.00
N GLY A 56 2.18 -1.86 -16.40
CA GLY A 56 3.31 -2.08 -17.31
C GLY A 56 4.38 -2.96 -16.67
N ILE A 57 4.76 -2.67 -15.44
CA ILE A 57 5.73 -3.44 -14.65
C ILE A 57 5.23 -4.87 -14.43
N GLU A 58 3.97 -5.03 -14.00
CA GLU A 58 3.35 -6.33 -13.78
C GLU A 58 3.36 -7.18 -15.05
N ARG A 59 3.02 -6.59 -16.20
CA ARG A 59 3.05 -7.29 -17.49
C ARG A 59 4.46 -7.72 -17.88
N VAL A 60 5.46 -6.85 -17.72
CA VAL A 60 6.85 -7.16 -18.11
C VAL A 60 7.41 -8.30 -17.27
N PHE A 61 7.06 -8.36 -15.98
CA PHE A 61 7.54 -9.39 -15.07
C PHE A 61 6.59 -10.58 -14.92
N ASP A 62 5.49 -10.64 -15.67
CA ASP A 62 4.43 -11.66 -15.53
C ASP A 62 3.91 -11.77 -14.08
N TRP A 63 3.87 -10.66 -13.36
CA TRP A 63 3.34 -10.61 -12.01
C TRP A 63 1.80 -10.52 -12.01
N PRO A 64 1.14 -11.06 -10.97
CA PRO A 64 -0.28 -10.84 -10.77
C PRO A 64 -0.61 -9.35 -10.67
N GLN A 65 -1.77 -8.97 -11.20
CA GLN A 65 -2.33 -7.63 -11.00
C GLN A 65 -2.54 -7.36 -9.50
N GLY A 66 -2.05 -6.21 -9.02
CA GLY A 66 -2.05 -5.86 -7.59
C GLY A 66 -0.68 -6.03 -6.92
N ARG A 67 0.26 -6.71 -7.57
CA ARG A 67 1.56 -7.07 -6.97
C ARG A 67 2.41 -5.84 -6.69
N VAL A 68 2.42 -4.87 -7.60
CA VAL A 68 3.22 -3.64 -7.44
C VAL A 68 2.68 -2.81 -6.28
N GLU A 69 1.36 -2.62 -6.21
CA GLU A 69 0.69 -1.89 -5.13
C GLU A 69 0.92 -2.56 -3.76
N ALA A 70 0.91 -3.90 -3.72
CA ALA A 70 1.22 -4.66 -2.52
C ALA A 70 2.69 -4.49 -2.07
N LEU A 71 3.64 -4.44 -3.01
CA LEU A 71 5.07 -4.27 -2.70
C LEU A 71 5.42 -2.83 -2.30
N GLU A 72 4.78 -1.84 -2.93
CA GLU A 72 4.88 -0.44 -2.54
C GLU A 72 4.37 -0.26 -1.10
N SER A 73 3.25 -0.92 -0.78
CA SER A 73 2.64 -0.89 0.56
C SER A 73 3.43 -1.69 1.61
N ALA A 74 4.06 -2.81 1.23
CA ALA A 74 4.85 -3.66 2.14
C ALA A 74 6.11 -2.95 2.67
N GLY A 75 6.65 -1.99 1.91
CA GLY A 75 7.78 -1.16 2.32
C GLY A 75 7.42 0.03 3.21
N SER A 76 6.14 0.40 3.30
CA SER A 76 5.70 1.44 4.24
C SER A 76 5.73 0.88 5.66
N PRO A 77 6.36 1.55 6.64
CA PRO A 77 6.23 1.16 8.04
C PRO A 77 4.75 1.00 8.36
N LEU A 78 4.40 -0.06 9.08
CA LEU A 78 3.04 -0.23 9.59
C LEU A 78 2.64 1.09 10.27
N PRO A 79 1.46 1.66 9.93
CA PRO A 79 1.00 2.84 10.61
C PRO A 79 1.03 2.58 12.12
N ASP A 80 1.67 3.46 12.88
CA ASP A 80 1.67 3.32 14.33
C ASP A 80 0.20 3.32 14.82
N PRO A 81 -0.28 2.25 15.47
CA PRO A 81 -1.66 2.16 15.93
C PRO A 81 -2.07 3.33 16.85
N ALA A 82 -1.11 3.99 17.52
CA ALA A 82 -1.39 5.17 18.34
C ALA A 82 -1.68 6.44 17.52
N THR A 83 -1.23 6.49 16.26
CA THR A 83 -1.43 7.64 15.35
C THR A 83 -2.30 7.30 14.14
N PHE A 84 -2.66 6.02 13.97
CA PHE A 84 -3.51 5.53 12.91
C PHE A 84 -4.89 6.19 12.96
N ASN A 85 -5.20 6.99 11.94
CA ASN A 85 -6.53 7.52 11.75
C ASN A 85 -7.32 6.63 10.77
N PRO A 86 -8.24 5.77 11.26
CA PRO A 86 -9.03 4.89 10.40
C PRO A 86 -9.99 5.64 9.48
N MET A 87 -10.20 6.95 9.68
CA MET A 87 -11.10 7.76 8.85
C MET A 87 -10.44 8.31 7.58
N THR A 88 -9.10 8.30 7.51
CA THR A 88 -8.33 8.79 6.35
C THR A 88 -7.40 7.73 5.77
N ALA A 89 -7.27 6.59 6.45
CA ALA A 89 -6.43 5.47 6.01
C ALA A 89 -7.02 4.73 4.81
N SER A 90 -6.14 4.18 3.97
CA SER A 90 -6.55 3.26 2.91
C SER A 90 -7.14 1.97 3.51
N VAL A 91 -7.96 1.27 2.72
CA VAL A 91 -8.44 -0.08 3.06
C VAL A 91 -7.25 -1.04 3.25
N ASP A 92 -6.16 -0.86 2.51
CA ASP A 92 -4.94 -1.67 2.65
C ASP A 92 -4.22 -1.38 3.96
N ASP A 93 -4.12 -0.13 4.39
CA ASP A 93 -3.55 0.23 5.69
C ASP A 93 -4.40 -0.33 6.84
N LEU A 94 -5.72 -0.26 6.70
CA LEU A 94 -6.65 -0.85 7.66
C LEU A 94 -6.48 -2.38 7.73
N ALA A 95 -6.35 -3.06 6.59
CA ALA A 95 -6.12 -4.50 6.54
C ALA A 95 -4.77 -4.89 7.17
N ARG A 96 -3.72 -4.09 6.96
CA ARG A 96 -2.39 -4.31 7.55
C ARG A 96 -2.40 -4.09 9.05
N VAL A 97 -3.07 -3.06 9.56
CA VAL A 97 -3.22 -2.83 11.01
C VAL A 97 -4.01 -3.96 11.66
N ILE A 98 -5.13 -4.38 11.05
CA ILE A 98 -5.93 -5.51 11.57
C ILE A 98 -5.10 -6.81 11.58
N ALA A 99 -4.38 -7.11 10.50
CA ALA A 99 -3.51 -8.28 10.42
C ALA A 99 -2.38 -8.24 11.48
N ALA A 100 -1.74 -7.08 11.67
CA ALA A 100 -0.72 -6.89 12.70
C ALA A 100 -1.29 -7.01 14.12
N MET A 101 -2.52 -6.56 14.37
CA MET A 101 -3.17 -6.71 15.67
C MET A 101 -3.50 -8.18 15.98
N ILE A 102 -3.97 -8.93 14.99
CA ILE A 102 -4.28 -10.37 15.11
C ILE A 102 -3.01 -11.20 15.33
N ASP A 103 -1.92 -10.87 14.63
CA ASP A 103 -0.66 -11.63 14.68
C ASP A 103 0.18 -11.35 15.95
N SER A 104 -0.10 -10.24 16.66
CA SER A 104 0.80 -9.77 17.72
C SER A 104 0.72 -10.52 19.06
N GLU A 105 -0.25 -11.41 19.30
CA GLU A 105 -0.56 -12.03 20.62
C GLU A 105 -0.67 -11.05 21.82
N ARG A 106 -0.54 -9.73 21.58
CA ARG A 106 -0.46 -8.66 22.59
C ARG A 106 -1.82 -8.08 22.95
N TYR A 107 -2.83 -8.34 22.13
CA TYR A 107 -4.19 -7.87 22.35
C TYR A 107 -5.11 -9.07 22.50
N SER A 108 -5.86 -9.08 23.59
CA SER A 108 -6.85 -10.11 23.86
C SER A 108 -8.01 -10.03 22.84
N ASP A 109 -8.67 -11.16 22.59
CA ASP A 109 -9.89 -11.24 21.77
C ASP A 109 -10.95 -10.20 22.18
N GLU A 110 -10.98 -9.84 23.47
CA GLU A 110 -11.89 -8.85 24.03
C GLU A 110 -11.56 -7.42 23.59
N GLU A 111 -10.27 -7.06 23.52
CA GLU A 111 -9.80 -5.75 23.05
C GLU A 111 -10.02 -5.59 21.53
N ILE A 112 -9.83 -6.68 20.79
CA ILE A 112 -10.12 -6.75 19.35
C ILE A 112 -11.64 -6.56 19.12
N ALA A 113 -12.48 -7.27 19.89
CA ALA A 113 -13.93 -7.16 19.79
C ALA A 113 -14.46 -5.78 20.22
N ALA A 114 -13.87 -5.16 21.24
CA ALA A 114 -14.22 -3.81 21.69
C ALA A 114 -13.93 -2.76 20.61
N THR A 115 -12.77 -2.86 19.96
CA THR A 115 -12.37 -1.97 18.86
C THR A 115 -13.31 -2.11 17.66
N ILE A 116 -13.64 -3.33 17.26
CA ILE A 116 -14.61 -3.59 16.17
C ILE A 116 -15.99 -3.01 16.52
N ARG A 117 -16.44 -3.16 17.77
CA ARG A 117 -17.74 -2.66 18.24
C ARG A 117 -17.78 -1.13 18.23
N ASP A 118 -16.73 -0.47 18.69
CA ASP A 118 -16.61 0.98 18.68
C ASP A 118 -16.63 1.54 17.25
N LEU A 119 -15.87 0.92 16.33
CA LEU A 119 -15.87 1.29 14.91
C LEU A 119 -17.26 1.15 14.25
N ARG A 120 -17.99 0.07 14.55
CA ARG A 120 -19.37 -0.13 14.07
C ARG A 120 -20.33 0.92 14.62
N THR A 121 -20.20 1.27 15.89
CA THR A 121 -21.07 2.25 16.57
C THR A 121 -20.85 3.65 15.98
N ARG A 122 -19.60 4.05 15.74
CA ARG A 122 -19.26 5.33 15.12
C ARG A 122 -19.75 5.46 13.67
N ARG A 123 -19.73 4.36 12.90
CA ARG A 123 -20.27 4.32 11.54
C ARG A 123 -21.80 4.49 11.51
N ALA A 124 -22.51 3.92 12.49
CA ALA A 124 -23.95 4.08 12.62
C ALA A 124 -24.34 5.54 12.97
N SER A 125 -23.61 6.18 13.87
CA SER A 125 -23.85 7.56 14.28
C SER A 125 -23.65 8.58 13.14
N ASN A 126 -22.61 8.41 12.32
CA ASN A 126 -22.40 9.29 11.16
C ASN A 126 -23.41 9.05 10.03
N GLY A 127 -23.87 7.81 9.85
CA GLY A 127 -24.98 7.51 8.91
C GLY A 127 -26.30 8.17 9.32
N ALA A 128 -26.54 8.36 10.61
CA ALA A 128 -27.71 9.09 11.12
C ALA A 128 -27.56 10.62 10.96
N GLN A 129 -26.35 11.17 11.14
CA GLN A 129 -26.08 12.59 10.94
C GLN A 129 -26.16 13.02 9.46
N ALA A 130 -25.75 12.16 8.53
CA ALA A 130 -25.88 12.43 7.09
C ALA A 130 -27.35 12.55 6.64
N ARG A 131 -28.23 11.66 7.10
CA ARG A 131 -29.66 11.68 6.76
C ARG A 131 -30.44 12.83 7.43
N GLY A 132 -30.02 13.25 8.62
CA GLY A 132 -30.64 14.38 9.32
C GLY A 132 -30.34 15.75 8.70
N ARG A 133 -29.27 15.86 7.90
CA ARG A 133 -28.89 17.09 7.21
C ARG A 133 -29.69 17.29 5.91
N GLU A 134 -29.94 16.21 5.17
CA GLU A 134 -30.78 16.25 3.95
C GLU A 134 -32.25 16.60 4.25
N ALA A 135 -32.79 16.18 5.40
CA ALA A 135 -34.18 16.45 5.78
C ALA A 135 -34.46 17.90 6.26
N ARG A 136 -33.43 18.73 6.46
CA ARG A 136 -33.59 20.16 6.84
C ARG A 136 -33.41 21.13 5.68
N GLU A 137 -33.01 20.63 4.51
CA GLU A 137 -32.80 21.43 3.30
C GLU A 137 -33.88 21.17 2.22
N SER A 138 -34.96 20.44 2.57
CA SER A 138 -36.16 20.22 1.72
C SER A 138 -37.39 20.95 2.24
#